data_AF-A0A8H6X0R6-F1
#
_entry.id   AF-A0A8H6X0R6-F1
#
_cell.length_a   1.000
_cell.length_b   1.000
_cell.length_c   1.000
_cell.angle_alpha   90.00
_cell.angle_beta   90.00
_cell.angle_gamma   90.00
#
_symmetry.space_group_name_H-M   'P 1'
#
loop_
_entity.id
_entity.type
_entity.pdbx_description
1 polymer ?
#
loop_
_entity_poly.entity_id
_entity_poly.type
_entity_poly.pdbx_seq_one_letter_code
_entity_poly.pdbx_strand_id
1 'polypeptide(L)'
;MADVKLALPKFLKVFTSHNIAMPNAMLLAKKCYKHASTPAQLAALDDFKLVALGIDDKGLRTQALAALRKAGYTSSPASSTVAANAVDILTTPTKRKRKASAVNEFLPAGPKDESETLGNLDFNEELNEERLKTKGTIVNRAPLLTAWATLVAEKLGFQREEALSIASVYTEINAISKGISLGKLQKSAAAGMEASPTGTQPFVDLMGKRPLFQTQHSQWRGLSAGKAVPPSTAFGYISRALRQTTPHVIGAMRLLLDTYSVEEINTKGWGLYADFRPDVNGWGDRGEVRCSTILDLRQTKSKQKPERLIDVESTNATELEEYEAELDKDHTFDHIDLDFGP
;
A
#
# COMPACT_ATOMS: atom_id res chain seq x y z
N MET A 1 33.23 -33.60 39.66
CA MET A 1 33.62 -34.66 38.71
C MET A 1 34.18 -34.07 37.39
N ALA A 2 35.04 -33.04 37.46
CA ALA A 2 35.39 -32.24 36.28
C ALA A 2 36.67 -32.68 35.54
N ASP A 3 37.50 -33.55 36.14
CA ASP A 3 38.85 -33.85 35.64
C ASP A 3 39.14 -35.34 35.32
N VAL A 4 38.11 -36.19 35.28
CA VAL A 4 38.31 -37.60 34.89
C VAL A 4 38.34 -37.70 33.37
N LYS A 5 39.46 -38.21 32.83
CA LYS A 5 39.61 -38.49 31.39
C LYS A 5 38.44 -39.37 30.91
N LEU A 6 37.70 -38.89 29.92
CA LEU A 6 36.62 -39.68 29.33
C LEU A 6 37.22 -40.92 28.66
N ALA A 7 36.72 -42.11 29.02
CA ALA A 7 37.10 -43.33 28.32
C ALA A 7 36.70 -43.21 26.82
N LEU A 8 37.57 -43.69 25.94
CA LEU A 8 37.39 -43.62 24.48
C LEU A 8 36.00 -44.08 23.98
N PRO A 9 35.36 -45.13 24.55
CA PRO A 9 34.00 -45.51 24.19
C PRO A 9 32.94 -44.45 24.53
N LYS A 10 33.09 -43.74 25.66
CA LYS A 10 32.18 -42.65 26.05
C LYS A 10 32.37 -41.43 25.16
N PHE A 11 33.60 -41.16 24.75
CA PHE A 11 33.91 -40.08 23.80
C PHE A 11 33.27 -40.34 22.43
N LEU A 12 33.43 -41.54 21.87
CA LEU A 12 32.80 -41.92 20.60
C LEU A 12 31.27 -41.86 20.68
N LYS A 13 30.70 -42.32 21.81
CA LYS A 13 29.24 -42.32 22.03
C LYS A 13 28.63 -40.93 21.89
N VAL A 14 29.33 -39.88 22.32
CA VAL A 14 28.90 -38.47 22.23
C VAL A 14 28.73 -38.00 20.79
N PHE A 15 29.64 -38.38 19.88
CA PHE A 15 29.55 -37.99 18.47
C PHE A 15 28.53 -38.85 17.71
N THR A 16 28.49 -40.16 18.01
CA THR A 16 27.57 -41.08 17.33
C THR A 16 26.10 -40.86 17.73
N SER A 17 25.82 -40.42 18.96
CA SER A 17 24.45 -40.08 19.40
C SER A 17 23.89 -38.83 18.72
N HIS A 18 24.73 -38.06 18.01
CA HIS A 18 24.37 -36.79 17.40
C HIS A 18 24.60 -36.79 15.89
N ASN A 19 24.41 -37.96 15.27
CA ASN A 19 24.27 -38.13 13.82
C ASN A 19 25.58 -37.98 13.02
N ILE A 20 26.74 -38.16 13.66
CA ILE A 20 28.03 -38.27 12.98
C ILE A 20 28.29 -39.75 12.67
N ALA A 21 28.58 -40.05 11.39
CA ALA A 21 28.90 -41.41 10.96
C ALA A 21 30.12 -41.95 11.72
N MET A 22 30.06 -43.22 12.15
CA MET A 22 31.10 -43.89 12.96
C MET A 22 32.53 -43.71 12.42
N PRO A 23 32.81 -43.75 11.10
CA PRO A 23 34.15 -43.51 10.57
C PRO A 23 34.69 -42.10 10.84
N ASN A 24 33.81 -41.10 10.73
CA ASN A 24 34.15 -39.69 10.95
C ASN A 24 34.32 -39.38 12.44
N ALA A 25 33.49 -40.00 13.29
CA ALA A 25 33.64 -39.93 14.75
C ALA A 25 34.96 -40.54 15.22
N MET A 26 35.41 -41.63 14.59
CA MET A 26 36.70 -42.28 14.90
C MET A 26 37.89 -41.42 14.45
N LEU A 27 37.79 -40.73 13.32
CA LEU A 27 38.81 -39.79 12.84
C LEU A 27 38.94 -38.58 13.79
N LEU A 28 37.81 -38.00 14.19
CA LEU A 28 37.73 -36.95 15.21
C LEU A 28 38.34 -37.39 16.54
N ALA A 29 38.02 -38.59 17.00
CA ALA A 29 38.61 -39.16 18.21
C ALA A 29 40.13 -39.34 18.09
N LYS A 30 40.63 -39.87 16.97
CA LYS A 30 42.07 -40.07 16.78
C LYS A 30 42.87 -38.76 16.89
N LYS A 31 42.31 -37.64 16.42
CA LYS A 31 42.97 -36.32 16.43
C LYS A 31 42.71 -35.51 17.70
N CYS A 32 41.47 -35.50 18.20
CA CYS A 32 41.08 -34.67 19.35
C CYS A 32 41.35 -35.35 20.70
N TYR A 33 41.29 -36.67 20.78
CA TYR A 33 41.39 -37.39 22.07
C TYR A 33 42.76 -37.24 22.74
N LYS A 34 43.84 -36.94 21.99
CA LYS A 34 45.17 -36.69 22.58
C LYS A 34 45.29 -35.30 23.23
N HIS A 35 44.50 -34.33 22.81
CA HIS A 35 44.61 -32.93 23.21
C HIS A 35 43.42 -32.42 24.04
N ALA A 36 42.24 -33.02 23.87
CA ALA A 36 41.00 -32.68 24.55
C ALA A 36 40.30 -33.95 25.04
N SER A 37 40.89 -34.62 26.04
CA SER A 37 40.30 -35.84 26.64
C SER A 37 39.43 -35.55 27.86
N THR A 38 39.42 -34.31 28.34
CA THR A 38 38.65 -33.90 29.53
C THR A 38 37.37 -33.14 29.12
N PRO A 39 36.28 -33.27 29.90
CA PRO A 39 35.02 -32.58 29.62
C PRO A 39 35.17 -31.05 29.53
N ALA A 40 36.07 -30.48 30.35
CA ALA A 40 36.35 -29.04 30.36
C ALA A 40 37.14 -28.59 29.12
N GLN A 41 38.10 -29.38 28.64
CA GLN A 41 38.84 -29.09 27.42
C GLN A 41 37.99 -29.27 26.15
N LEU A 42 36.99 -30.16 26.21
CA LEU A 42 35.99 -30.30 25.15
C LEU A 42 35.07 -29.08 25.09
N ALA A 43 34.65 -28.55 26.24
CA ALA A 43 33.87 -27.30 26.27
C ALA A 43 34.63 -26.08 25.73
N ALA A 44 35.98 -26.09 25.79
CA ALA A 44 36.85 -25.01 25.30
C ALA A 44 37.36 -25.22 23.86
N LEU A 45 36.77 -26.17 23.12
CA LEU A 45 37.18 -26.49 21.75
C LEU A 45 36.48 -25.52 20.78
N ASP A 46 37.28 -24.70 20.09
CA ASP A 46 36.82 -23.74 19.08
C ASP A 46 37.21 -24.20 17.67
N ASP A 47 36.54 -23.63 16.67
CA ASP A 47 36.75 -23.94 15.25
C ASP A 47 38.24 -23.80 14.85
N PHE A 48 38.94 -22.79 15.37
CA PHE A 48 40.36 -22.55 15.13
C PHE A 48 41.25 -23.70 15.63
N LYS A 49 40.91 -24.31 16.78
CA LYS A 49 41.66 -25.45 17.34
C LYS A 49 41.41 -26.72 16.53
N LEU A 50 40.21 -26.90 16.00
CA LEU A 50 39.88 -28.03 15.12
C LEU A 50 40.61 -27.96 13.77
N VAL A 51 40.80 -26.76 13.22
CA VAL A 51 41.64 -26.52 12.04
C VAL A 51 43.11 -26.83 12.35
N ALA A 52 43.64 -26.35 13.48
CA ALA A 52 45.01 -26.63 13.89
C ALA A 52 45.30 -28.13 14.11
N LEU A 53 44.27 -28.91 14.46
CA LEU A 53 44.34 -30.37 14.59
C LEU A 53 44.15 -31.12 13.25
N GLY A 54 44.01 -30.39 12.14
CA GLY A 54 43.98 -30.93 10.77
C GLY A 54 42.63 -31.51 10.35
N ILE A 55 41.52 -30.93 10.80
CA ILE A 55 40.17 -31.26 10.29
C ILE A 55 39.74 -30.14 9.34
N ASP A 56 40.04 -30.32 8.05
CA ASP A 56 39.85 -29.26 7.06
C ASP A 56 38.38 -29.14 6.62
N ASP A 57 37.61 -30.22 6.75
CA ASP A 57 36.19 -30.26 6.42
C ASP A 57 35.36 -29.42 7.40
N LYS A 58 34.90 -28.26 6.89
CA LYS A 58 34.04 -27.30 7.61
C LYS A 58 32.72 -27.95 8.06
N GLY A 59 32.20 -28.91 7.31
CA GLY A 59 30.98 -29.64 7.66
C GLY A 59 31.17 -30.50 8.91
N LEU A 60 32.25 -31.28 8.96
CA LEU A 60 32.58 -32.14 10.10
C LEU A 60 32.92 -31.32 11.35
N ARG A 61 33.62 -30.18 11.22
CA ARG A 61 33.90 -29.28 12.36
C ARG A 61 32.63 -28.72 12.98
N THR A 62 31.70 -28.26 12.15
CA THR A 62 30.41 -27.71 12.61
C THR A 62 29.56 -28.78 13.29
N GLN A 63 29.52 -30.00 12.72
CA GLN A 63 28.82 -31.14 13.33
C GLN A 63 29.44 -31.58 14.65
N ALA A 64 30.77 -31.60 14.75
CA ALA A 64 31.47 -31.95 15.99
C ALA A 64 31.16 -30.95 17.12
N LEU A 65 31.23 -29.64 16.84
CA LEU A 65 30.89 -28.61 17.83
C LEU A 65 29.41 -28.64 18.24
N ALA A 66 28.51 -28.92 17.29
CA ALA A 66 27.08 -29.11 17.58
C ALA A 66 26.83 -30.35 18.46
N ALA A 67 27.54 -31.46 18.21
CA ALA A 67 27.48 -32.66 19.04
C ALA A 67 27.99 -32.39 20.47
N LEU A 68 29.07 -31.61 20.64
CA LEU A 68 29.57 -31.23 21.96
C LEU A 68 28.60 -30.33 22.74
N ARG A 69 27.99 -29.35 22.06
CA ARG A 69 26.96 -28.47 22.66
C ARG A 69 25.74 -29.28 23.10
N LYS A 70 25.29 -30.22 22.28
CA LYS A 70 24.13 -31.07 22.57
C LYS A 70 24.42 -32.11 23.67
N ALA A 71 25.67 -32.52 23.82
CA ALA A 71 26.13 -33.38 24.90
C ALA A 71 26.37 -32.65 26.23
N GLY A 72 26.12 -31.34 26.30
CA GLY A 72 26.15 -30.57 27.54
C GLY A 72 27.54 -30.12 27.98
N TYR A 73 28.57 -30.25 27.13
CA TYR A 73 29.90 -29.71 27.39
C TYR A 73 29.97 -28.26 26.92
N THR A 74 29.36 -27.36 27.68
CA THR A 74 29.32 -25.91 27.42
C THR A 74 29.93 -25.14 28.61
N SER A 75 30.61 -24.03 28.36
CA SER A 75 31.00 -23.08 29.40
C SER A 75 29.76 -22.26 29.82
N SER A 76 29.16 -22.59 30.97
CA SER A 76 27.84 -22.09 31.44
C SER A 76 27.91 -20.72 32.18
N PRO A 77 26.78 -20.00 32.47
CA PRO A 77 25.59 -20.51 33.17
C PRO A 77 24.23 -20.38 32.44
N ALA A 78 23.39 -21.41 32.65
CA ALA A 78 21.93 -21.43 32.74
C ALA A 78 21.05 -21.01 31.54
N SER A 79 20.49 -22.00 30.81
CA SER A 79 19.07 -22.41 30.95
C SER A 79 18.73 -23.50 29.92
N SER A 80 17.83 -24.36 30.33
CA SER A 80 17.34 -25.59 29.71
C SER A 80 16.69 -25.44 28.34
N THR A 81 16.92 -26.45 27.48
CA THR A 81 15.99 -27.07 26.50
C THR A 81 15.03 -26.12 25.74
N VAL A 82 15.07 -25.98 24.42
CA VAL A 82 14.86 -27.03 23.41
C VAL A 82 15.55 -26.62 22.10
N ALA A 83 15.99 -27.62 21.35
CA ALA A 83 16.67 -27.52 20.07
C ALA A 83 15.96 -26.61 19.04
N ALA A 84 16.73 -25.69 18.45
CA ALA A 84 16.46 -25.18 17.12
C ALA A 84 17.80 -24.92 16.42
N ASN A 85 18.05 -25.71 15.36
CA ASN A 85 19.07 -25.41 14.37
C ASN A 85 18.61 -24.16 13.62
N ALA A 86 19.38 -23.10 13.73
CA ALA A 86 19.26 -21.93 12.88
C ALA A 86 20.67 -21.54 12.40
N VAL A 87 20.74 -21.42 11.07
CA VAL A 87 21.61 -20.53 10.27
C VAL A 87 23.11 -20.85 10.27
N ASP A 88 23.89 -20.62 9.22
CA ASP A 88 23.74 -19.71 8.11
C ASP A 88 24.83 -20.03 7.07
N ILE A 89 24.53 -19.95 5.77
CA ILE A 89 25.52 -19.47 4.78
C ILE A 89 24.78 -18.62 3.74
N LEU A 90 24.85 -17.32 3.97
CA LEU A 90 24.94 -16.23 2.99
C LEU A 90 25.48 -16.65 1.62
N THR A 91 24.76 -16.33 0.55
CA THR A 91 25.35 -15.84 -0.72
C THR A 91 24.27 -15.20 -1.61
N THR A 92 24.38 -13.87 -1.75
CA THR A 92 24.14 -12.95 -2.90
C THR A 92 23.14 -13.27 -4.04
N PRO A 93 22.62 -12.22 -4.72
CA PRO A 93 21.26 -12.22 -5.25
C PRO A 93 21.19 -12.66 -6.71
N THR A 94 20.15 -13.43 -7.05
CA THR A 94 19.67 -13.54 -8.43
C THR A 94 18.14 -13.49 -8.46
N LYS A 95 17.63 -12.63 -9.35
CA LYS A 95 16.22 -12.39 -9.64
C LYS A 95 15.44 -13.71 -9.76
N ARG A 96 14.45 -13.95 -8.91
CA ARG A 96 13.35 -14.91 -9.18
C ARG A 96 12.10 -14.59 -8.34
N LYS A 97 10.95 -14.65 -9.04
CA LYS A 97 9.56 -14.54 -8.55
C LYS A 97 9.37 -15.15 -7.16
N ARG A 98 8.84 -14.37 -6.21
CA ARG A 98 8.46 -14.85 -4.87
C ARG A 98 7.25 -15.78 -5.00
N LYS A 99 7.48 -17.08 -4.78
CA LYS A 99 6.44 -18.06 -4.41
C LYS A 99 6.14 -17.81 -2.92
N ALA A 100 4.88 -17.61 -2.57
CA ALA A 100 4.45 -17.36 -1.19
C ALA A 100 4.92 -18.52 -0.29
N SER A 101 5.87 -18.23 0.59
CA SER A 101 6.53 -19.20 1.46
C SER A 101 5.81 -19.33 2.79
N ALA A 102 5.83 -20.56 3.31
CA ALA A 102 5.30 -21.00 4.59
C ALA A 102 5.47 -19.98 5.72
N VAL A 103 4.38 -19.75 6.44
CA VAL A 103 4.31 -18.90 7.63
C VAL A 103 5.15 -19.53 8.73
N ASN A 104 6.26 -18.88 9.10
CA ASN A 104 7.07 -19.24 10.26
C ASN A 104 6.30 -18.86 11.54
N GLU A 105 5.88 -19.86 12.31
CA GLU A 105 5.09 -19.71 13.55
C GLU A 105 5.87 -19.04 14.71
N PHE A 106 7.20 -18.98 14.61
CA PHE A 106 8.09 -18.37 15.61
C PHE A 106 8.51 -16.93 15.31
N LEU A 107 8.08 -16.37 14.17
CA LEU A 107 8.16 -14.92 14.00
C LEU A 107 7.01 -14.31 14.80
N PRO A 108 7.21 -13.20 15.54
CA PRO A 108 6.06 -12.41 15.98
C PRO A 108 5.20 -12.19 14.75
N ALA A 109 3.90 -12.47 14.84
CA ALA A 109 2.99 -12.37 13.72
C ALA A 109 3.31 -11.08 12.97
N GLY A 110 3.81 -11.20 11.73
CA GLY A 110 4.01 -10.04 10.86
C GLY A 110 2.72 -9.22 10.91
N PRO A 111 2.81 -7.88 10.93
CA PRO A 111 1.82 -7.01 11.56
C PRO A 111 0.43 -7.55 11.30
N LYS A 112 -0.26 -8.02 12.36
CA LYS A 112 -1.70 -8.30 12.29
C LYS A 112 -2.29 -7.16 11.50
N ASP A 113 -2.95 -7.50 10.40
CA ASP A 113 -3.56 -6.58 9.44
C ASP A 113 -3.80 -5.23 10.11
N GLU A 114 -2.88 -4.27 9.92
CA GLU A 114 -2.81 -3.05 10.74
C GLU A 114 -4.12 -2.26 10.68
N SER A 115 -4.99 -2.63 9.73
CA SER A 115 -6.43 -2.41 9.66
C SER A 115 -7.16 -2.41 11.02
N GLU A 116 -6.85 -3.30 11.96
CA GLU A 116 -7.46 -3.31 13.31
C GLU A 116 -6.69 -2.49 14.34
N THR A 117 -5.41 -2.20 14.09
CA THR A 117 -4.51 -1.51 15.05
C THR A 117 -4.43 0.01 14.81
N LEU A 118 -4.73 0.44 13.57
CA LEU A 118 -4.92 1.83 13.18
C LEU A 118 -6.33 2.27 13.59
N GLY A 119 -6.56 2.40 14.90
CA GLY A 119 -7.75 3.07 15.42
C GLY A 119 -7.85 4.45 14.77
N ASN A 120 -8.84 4.60 13.89
CA ASN A 120 -9.08 5.72 12.99
C ASN A 120 -8.00 5.92 11.91
N LEU A 121 -8.32 5.58 10.66
CA LEU A 121 -7.56 5.90 9.43
C LEU A 121 -7.58 7.41 9.11
N ASP A 122 -7.39 8.23 10.13
CA ASP A 122 -7.45 9.67 10.08
C ASP A 122 -6.04 10.26 9.91
N PHE A 123 -5.96 11.31 9.11
CA PHE A 123 -4.74 12.07 8.87
C PHE A 123 -4.56 13.24 9.85
N ASN A 124 -5.52 13.45 10.77
CA ASN A 124 -5.55 14.58 11.72
C ASN A 124 -5.47 15.93 11.01
N GLU A 125 -6.40 16.15 10.09
CA GLU A 125 -6.39 17.25 9.12
C GLU A 125 -6.38 18.63 9.81
N GLU A 126 -5.38 19.46 9.53
CA GLU A 126 -5.32 20.82 10.07
C GLU A 126 -5.97 21.79 9.07
N LEU A 127 -7.05 22.46 9.47
CA LEU A 127 -7.81 23.38 8.62
C LEU A 127 -7.43 24.86 8.79
N ASN A 128 -6.45 25.16 9.65
CA ASN A 128 -6.00 26.52 9.92
C ASN A 128 -5.23 27.12 8.74
N GLU A 129 -5.89 27.94 7.93
CA GLU A 129 -5.33 28.47 6.68
C GLU A 129 -3.98 29.19 6.82
N GLU A 130 -3.79 29.96 7.88
CA GLU A 130 -2.54 30.71 8.12
C GLU A 130 -1.35 29.77 8.31
N ARG A 131 -1.56 28.68 9.06
CA ARG A 131 -0.54 27.65 9.28
C ARG A 131 -0.26 26.86 8.02
N LEU A 132 -1.30 26.58 7.23
CA LEU A 132 -1.17 25.86 5.97
C LEU A 132 -0.33 26.64 4.94
N LYS A 133 -0.57 27.94 4.76
CA LYS A 133 0.13 28.76 3.74
C LYS A 133 1.65 28.74 3.87
N THR A 134 2.16 28.60 5.09
CA THR A 134 3.61 28.63 5.38
C THR A 134 4.29 27.27 5.14
N LYS A 135 3.53 26.19 4.92
CA LYS A 135 4.07 24.83 4.85
C LYS A 135 4.25 24.36 3.39
N GLY A 136 5.28 23.55 3.20
CA GLY A 136 5.59 22.89 1.93
C GLY A 136 6.31 21.57 2.20
N THR A 137 6.33 20.70 1.19
CA THR A 137 6.91 19.36 1.27
C THR A 137 7.52 18.93 -0.05
N ILE A 138 8.47 17.99 0.00
CA ILE A 138 9.13 17.43 -1.20
C ILE A 138 8.68 15.98 -1.37
N VAL A 139 7.80 15.73 -2.33
CA VAL A 139 7.12 14.43 -2.49
C VAL A 139 7.05 14.02 -3.95
N ASN A 140 6.89 12.71 -4.20
CA ASN A 140 6.63 12.16 -5.52
C ASN A 140 5.16 12.42 -5.92
N ARG A 141 4.88 12.49 -7.22
CA ARG A 141 3.52 12.58 -7.77
C ARG A 141 2.59 11.47 -7.28
N ALA A 142 3.08 10.23 -7.16
CA ALA A 142 2.21 9.09 -6.84
C ALA A 142 1.54 9.18 -5.46
N PRO A 143 2.26 9.37 -4.33
CA PRO A 143 1.61 9.54 -3.02
C PRO A 143 0.67 10.74 -2.95
N LEU A 144 1.00 11.83 -3.66
CA LEU A 144 0.14 13.02 -3.72
C LEU A 144 -1.16 12.75 -4.48
N LEU A 145 -1.08 11.99 -5.58
CA LEU A 145 -2.24 11.55 -6.32
C LEU A 145 -3.10 10.59 -5.49
N THR A 146 -2.48 9.72 -4.67
CA THR A 146 -3.23 8.82 -3.78
C THR A 146 -4.01 9.64 -2.77
N ALA A 147 -3.36 10.60 -2.10
CA ALA A 147 -4.02 11.53 -1.19
C ALA A 147 -5.17 12.30 -1.85
N TRP A 148 -4.95 12.86 -3.04
CA TRP A 148 -6.00 13.57 -3.76
C TRP A 148 -7.19 12.66 -4.12
N ALA A 149 -6.91 11.48 -4.68
CA ALA A 149 -7.94 10.52 -5.05
C ALA A 149 -8.75 10.04 -3.84
N THR A 150 -8.13 9.91 -2.65
CA THR A 150 -8.89 9.58 -1.43
C THR A 150 -9.92 10.65 -1.11
N LEU A 151 -9.52 11.92 -1.08
CA LEU A 151 -10.43 13.00 -0.70
C LEU A 151 -11.53 13.22 -1.74
N VAL A 152 -11.23 13.04 -3.03
CA VAL A 152 -12.24 13.06 -4.09
C VAL A 152 -13.27 11.94 -3.90
N ALA A 153 -12.82 10.71 -3.59
CA ALA A 153 -13.71 9.61 -3.29
C ALA A 153 -14.58 9.87 -2.04
N GLU A 154 -14.02 10.47 -0.99
CA GLU A 154 -14.82 10.87 0.17
C GLU A 154 -15.88 11.91 -0.18
N LYS A 155 -15.57 12.87 -1.05
CA LYS A 155 -16.53 13.88 -1.52
C LYS A 155 -17.65 13.26 -2.35
N LEU A 156 -17.38 12.15 -3.04
CA LEU A 156 -18.39 11.33 -3.74
C LEU A 156 -19.28 10.51 -2.78
N GLY A 157 -18.97 10.50 -1.47
CA GLY A 157 -19.77 9.83 -0.44
C GLY A 157 -19.24 8.45 0.00
N PHE A 158 -18.06 8.05 -0.46
CA PHE A 158 -17.43 6.80 0.02
C PHE A 158 -16.90 6.95 1.44
N GLN A 159 -16.94 5.87 2.21
CA GLN A 159 -16.29 5.85 3.52
C GLN A 159 -14.77 5.94 3.37
N ARG A 160 -14.07 6.47 4.38
CA ARG A 160 -12.60 6.64 4.39
C ARG A 160 -11.86 5.35 4.00
N GLU A 161 -12.29 4.20 4.51
CA GLU A 161 -11.71 2.89 4.20
C GLU A 161 -11.85 2.53 2.71
N GLU A 162 -13.05 2.73 2.17
CA GLU A 162 -13.36 2.48 0.78
C GLU A 162 -12.53 3.42 -0.10
N ALA A 163 -12.56 4.72 0.20
CA ALA A 163 -11.81 5.76 -0.49
C ALA A 163 -10.30 5.47 -0.54
N LEU A 164 -9.71 5.02 0.58
CA LEU A 164 -8.29 4.62 0.65
C LEU A 164 -7.97 3.45 -0.28
N SER A 165 -8.82 2.42 -0.28
CA SER A 165 -8.64 1.28 -1.20
C SER A 165 -8.76 1.69 -2.67
N ILE A 166 -9.76 2.52 -3.00
CA ILE A 166 -10.04 2.99 -4.35
C ILE A 166 -8.87 3.86 -4.86
N ALA A 167 -8.39 4.77 -4.03
CA ALA A 167 -7.29 5.66 -4.38
C ALA A 167 -5.99 4.91 -4.67
N SER A 168 -5.69 3.84 -3.92
CA SER A 168 -4.51 3.02 -4.18
C SER A 168 -4.53 2.46 -5.60
N VAL A 169 -5.64 1.84 -5.99
CA VAL A 169 -5.84 1.26 -7.33
C VAL A 169 -5.85 2.34 -8.40
N TYR A 170 -6.51 3.48 -8.16
CA TYR A 170 -6.50 4.61 -9.08
C TYR A 170 -5.07 5.06 -9.41
N THR A 171 -4.20 5.15 -8.38
CA THR A 171 -2.80 5.52 -8.60
C THR A 171 -1.98 4.45 -9.29
N GLU A 172 -2.24 3.17 -9.01
CA GLU A 172 -1.62 2.05 -9.71
C GLU A 172 -1.98 2.06 -11.20
N ILE A 173 -3.25 2.25 -11.55
CA ILE A 173 -3.72 2.37 -12.94
C ILE A 173 -2.99 3.50 -13.67
N ASN A 174 -2.86 4.66 -13.03
CA ASN A 174 -2.19 5.82 -13.61
C ASN A 174 -0.67 5.59 -13.75
N ALA A 175 -0.03 4.96 -12.76
CA ALA A 175 1.39 4.63 -12.81
C ALA A 175 1.69 3.61 -13.92
N ILE A 176 0.85 2.59 -14.07
CA ILE A 176 0.97 1.55 -15.10
C ILE A 176 0.74 2.13 -16.48
N SER A 177 -0.32 2.93 -16.64
CA SER A 177 -0.61 3.64 -17.89
C SER A 177 0.57 4.52 -18.32
N LYS A 178 1.15 5.30 -17.39
CA LYS A 178 2.33 6.11 -17.69
C LYS A 178 3.57 5.26 -17.98
N GLY A 179 3.75 4.14 -17.27
CA GLY A 179 4.82 3.18 -17.52
C GLY A 179 4.76 2.56 -18.92
N ILE A 180 3.56 2.26 -19.41
CA ILE A 180 3.32 1.77 -20.78
C ILE A 180 3.62 2.86 -21.81
N SER A 181 3.14 4.10 -21.59
CA SER A 181 3.43 5.23 -22.49
C SER A 181 4.93 5.55 -22.59
N LEU A 182 5.68 5.31 -21.50
CA LEU A 182 7.14 5.46 -21.48
C LEU A 182 7.89 4.23 -22.01
N GLY A 183 7.18 3.18 -22.46
CA GLY A 183 7.76 1.94 -22.96
C GLY A 183 8.45 1.06 -21.90
N LYS A 184 8.31 1.39 -20.61
CA LYS A 184 8.94 0.65 -19.50
C LYS A 184 8.14 -0.58 -19.08
N LEU A 185 6.85 -0.64 -19.42
CA LEU A 185 5.93 -1.67 -19.00
C LEU A 185 5.12 -2.20 -20.20
N GLN A 186 4.79 -3.48 -20.20
CA GLN A 186 4.00 -4.07 -21.27
C GLN A 186 2.50 -3.74 -21.12
N LYS A 187 1.80 -3.63 -22.25
CA LYS A 187 0.36 -3.32 -22.32
C LYS A 187 -0.52 -4.33 -21.55
N SER A 188 -0.05 -5.58 -21.42
CA SER A 188 -0.71 -6.63 -20.63
C SER A 188 -0.82 -6.30 -19.14
N ALA A 189 0.06 -5.45 -18.60
CA ALA A 189 0.02 -5.06 -17.20
C ALA A 189 -1.19 -4.16 -16.86
N ALA A 190 -1.83 -3.53 -17.86
CA ALA A 190 -3.03 -2.73 -17.66
C ALA A 190 -4.33 -3.56 -17.71
N ALA A 191 -4.27 -4.82 -18.15
CA ALA A 191 -5.45 -5.64 -18.35
C ALA A 191 -6.07 -6.06 -17.01
N GLY A 192 -7.37 -5.79 -16.83
CA GLY A 192 -8.14 -6.22 -15.65
C GLY A 192 -8.07 -5.32 -14.43
N MET A 193 -7.52 -4.10 -14.56
CA MET A 193 -7.54 -3.10 -13.47
C MET A 193 -8.64 -2.05 -13.62
N GLU A 194 -9.18 -1.87 -14.82
CA GLU A 194 -10.35 -1.03 -15.07
C GLU A 194 -11.59 -1.92 -15.28
N ALA A 195 -12.69 -1.57 -14.64
CA ALA A 195 -13.97 -2.23 -14.87
C ALA A 195 -14.50 -1.90 -16.28
N SER A 196 -14.97 -2.92 -16.99
CA SER A 196 -15.58 -2.74 -18.32
C SER A 196 -16.99 -2.11 -18.18
N PRO A 197 -17.35 -1.09 -18.99
CA PRO A 197 -18.69 -0.48 -18.99
C PRO A 197 -19.82 -1.47 -19.25
N THR A 198 -19.55 -2.55 -20.00
CA THR A 198 -20.54 -3.57 -20.38
C THR A 198 -20.47 -4.80 -19.47
N GLY A 199 -19.65 -4.75 -18.41
CA GLY A 199 -19.51 -5.84 -17.46
C GLY A 199 -20.67 -5.92 -16.46
N THR A 200 -20.83 -7.09 -15.83
CA THR A 200 -21.80 -7.32 -14.74
C THR A 200 -21.35 -6.70 -13.40
N GLN A 201 -20.16 -6.11 -13.35
CA GLN A 201 -19.61 -5.53 -12.13
C GLN A 201 -20.01 -4.06 -12.00
N PRO A 202 -20.57 -3.64 -10.85
CA PRO A 202 -20.88 -2.25 -10.60
C PRO A 202 -19.58 -1.44 -10.52
N PHE A 203 -19.54 -0.31 -11.23
CA PHE A 203 -18.40 0.58 -11.27
C PHE A 203 -18.82 2.00 -10.93
N VAL A 204 -17.88 2.79 -10.41
CA VAL A 204 -18.05 4.22 -10.21
C VAL A 204 -16.93 4.91 -10.99
N ASP A 205 -17.27 6.03 -11.62
CA ASP A 205 -16.30 6.84 -12.34
C ASP A 205 -15.63 7.82 -11.37
N LEU A 206 -14.32 7.66 -11.19
CA LEU A 206 -13.48 8.52 -10.37
C LEU A 206 -12.45 9.17 -11.30
N MET A 207 -12.60 10.48 -11.56
CA MET A 207 -11.70 11.28 -12.40
C MET A 207 -11.39 10.61 -13.76
N GLY A 208 -12.43 10.08 -14.43
CA GLY A 208 -12.33 9.45 -15.74
C GLY A 208 -11.75 8.03 -15.74
N LYS A 209 -11.63 7.40 -14.56
CA LYS A 209 -11.17 6.01 -14.40
C LYS A 209 -12.15 5.23 -13.54
N ARG A 210 -12.19 3.91 -13.76
CA ARG A 210 -13.12 2.99 -13.08
C ARG A 210 -12.37 1.92 -12.29
N PRO A 211 -11.72 2.28 -11.16
CA PRO A 211 -10.98 1.35 -10.32
C PRO A 211 -11.85 0.46 -9.40
N LEU A 212 -13.18 0.62 -9.42
CA LEU A 212 -14.07 0.11 -8.38
C LEU A 212 -14.71 -1.24 -8.70
N PHE A 213 -14.94 -1.99 -7.63
CA PHE A 213 -15.96 -3.05 -7.55
C PHE A 213 -16.64 -3.01 -6.17
N GLN A 214 -17.87 -3.49 -6.10
CA GLN A 214 -18.58 -3.66 -4.84
C GLN A 214 -18.34 -5.08 -4.30
N THR A 215 -17.97 -5.18 -3.03
CA THR A 215 -17.82 -6.47 -2.33
C THR A 215 -19.18 -7.06 -1.95
N GLN A 216 -19.23 -8.36 -1.64
CA GLN A 216 -20.45 -9.06 -1.23
C GLN A 216 -21.12 -8.48 0.03
N HIS A 217 -20.37 -7.73 0.85
CA HIS A 217 -20.85 -7.06 2.05
C HIS A 217 -21.33 -5.62 1.78
N SER A 218 -21.61 -5.27 0.52
CA SER A 218 -21.99 -3.91 0.07
C SER A 218 -20.94 -2.81 0.28
N GLN A 219 -19.72 -3.14 0.71
CA GLN A 219 -18.60 -2.19 0.82
C GLN A 219 -17.89 -2.02 -0.52
N TRP A 220 -17.52 -0.80 -0.87
CA TRP A 220 -16.75 -0.49 -2.06
C TRP A 220 -15.26 -0.73 -1.83
N ARG A 221 -14.61 -1.47 -2.74
CA ARG A 221 -13.15 -1.66 -2.70
C ARG A 221 -12.52 -1.50 -4.07
N GLY A 222 -11.26 -1.07 -4.10
CA GLY A 222 -10.45 -1.04 -5.31
C GLY A 222 -9.96 -2.44 -5.69
N LEU A 223 -10.06 -2.81 -6.97
CA LEU A 223 -9.52 -4.08 -7.50
C LEU A 223 -8.15 -3.85 -8.14
N SER A 224 -7.10 -4.45 -7.58
CA SER A 224 -5.80 -4.53 -8.27
C SER A 224 -5.54 -5.98 -8.68
N ALA A 225 -5.42 -6.22 -9.99
CA ALA A 225 -5.12 -7.53 -10.56
C ALA A 225 -6.00 -8.68 -10.01
N GLY A 226 -7.30 -8.42 -9.80
CA GLY A 226 -8.26 -9.41 -9.30
C GLY A 226 -8.29 -9.60 -7.77
N LYS A 227 -7.55 -8.79 -6.99
CA LYS A 227 -7.57 -8.83 -5.52
C LYS A 227 -8.02 -7.50 -4.93
N ALA A 228 -8.81 -7.58 -3.85
CA ALA A 228 -9.20 -6.43 -3.06
C ALA A 228 -7.98 -5.84 -2.34
N VAL A 229 -7.75 -4.53 -2.48
CA VAL A 229 -6.66 -3.86 -1.76
C VAL A 229 -7.13 -3.41 -0.37
N PRO A 230 -6.40 -3.72 0.72
CA PRO A 230 -6.76 -3.24 2.06
C PRO A 230 -6.44 -1.74 2.23
N PRO A 231 -7.26 -0.99 3.00
CA PRO A 231 -7.13 0.47 3.16
C PRO A 231 -5.83 0.91 3.87
N SER A 232 -5.30 0.06 4.74
CA SER A 232 -4.07 0.30 5.51
C SER A 232 -2.85 0.56 4.62
N THR A 233 -2.81 -0.07 3.44
CA THR A 233 -1.70 0.10 2.47
C THR A 233 -1.63 1.53 1.95
N ALA A 234 -2.76 2.10 1.55
CA ALA A 234 -2.87 3.47 1.06
C ALA A 234 -2.58 4.49 2.17
N PHE A 235 -3.18 4.28 3.35
CA PHE A 235 -2.97 5.14 4.51
C PHE A 235 -1.49 5.20 4.92
N GLY A 236 -0.86 4.03 5.06
CA GLY A 236 0.55 3.95 5.39
C GLY A 236 1.44 4.54 4.28
N TYR A 237 1.04 4.42 3.01
CA TYR A 237 1.81 4.99 1.90
C TYR A 237 1.81 6.52 1.94
N ILE A 238 0.64 7.14 2.11
CA ILE A 238 0.47 8.59 2.23
C ILE A 238 1.25 9.12 3.45
N SER A 239 1.04 8.52 4.62
CA SER A 239 1.67 8.94 5.88
C SER A 239 3.19 8.82 5.84
N ARG A 240 3.75 7.78 5.21
CA ARG A 240 5.21 7.64 5.05
C ARG A 240 5.80 8.63 4.04
N ALA A 241 5.04 8.99 3.01
CA ALA A 241 5.49 9.91 1.98
C ALA A 241 5.46 11.37 2.45
N LEU A 242 4.36 11.80 3.07
CA LEU A 242 4.16 13.18 3.54
C LEU A 242 4.70 13.42 4.96
N ARG A 243 4.92 12.36 5.75
CA ARG A 243 5.51 12.40 7.10
C ARG A 243 4.79 13.40 8.00
N GLN A 244 5.51 14.36 8.58
CA GLN A 244 4.96 15.40 9.46
C GLN A 244 4.07 16.41 8.73
N THR A 245 4.18 16.50 7.40
CA THR A 245 3.37 17.44 6.59
C THR A 245 2.03 16.86 6.16
N THR A 246 1.76 15.57 6.43
CA THR A 246 0.50 14.88 6.11
C THR A 246 -0.75 15.68 6.52
N PRO A 247 -0.92 16.06 7.81
CA PRO A 247 -2.14 16.76 8.25
C PRO A 247 -2.35 18.11 7.53
N HIS A 248 -1.26 18.80 7.18
CA HIS A 248 -1.31 20.09 6.53
C HIS A 248 -1.66 19.96 5.04
N VAL A 249 -1.03 19.02 4.33
CA VAL A 249 -1.29 18.82 2.90
C VAL A 249 -2.71 18.28 2.68
N ILE A 250 -3.14 17.32 3.49
CA ILE A 250 -4.51 16.79 3.44
C ILE A 250 -5.54 17.88 3.78
N GLY A 251 -5.31 18.67 4.84
CA GLY A 251 -6.19 19.77 5.20
C GLY A 251 -6.29 20.85 4.11
N ALA A 252 -5.18 21.20 3.45
CA ALA A 252 -5.20 22.13 2.32
C ALA A 252 -6.02 21.60 1.13
N MET A 253 -5.88 20.32 0.80
CA MET A 253 -6.67 19.66 -0.25
C MET A 253 -8.15 19.53 0.13
N ARG A 254 -8.46 19.26 1.40
CA ARG A 254 -9.85 19.19 1.89
C ARG A 254 -10.57 20.49 1.68
N LEU A 255 -9.96 21.59 2.12
CA LEU A 255 -10.54 22.90 1.95
C LEU A 255 -10.60 23.34 0.47
N LEU A 256 -9.69 22.83 -0.38
CA LEU A 256 -9.81 23.00 -1.83
C LEU A 256 -11.11 22.34 -2.33
N LEU A 257 -11.34 21.08 -1.99
CA LEU A 257 -12.50 20.30 -2.41
C LEU A 257 -13.82 20.86 -1.88
N ASP A 258 -13.83 21.48 -0.71
CA ASP A 258 -15.06 22.07 -0.15
C ASP A 258 -15.58 23.25 -0.97
N THR A 259 -14.76 23.85 -1.83
CA THR A 259 -15.20 24.93 -2.74
C THR A 259 -15.83 24.44 -4.05
N TYR A 260 -15.81 23.13 -4.32
CA TYR A 260 -16.35 22.55 -5.55
C TYR A 260 -17.51 21.58 -5.27
N SER A 261 -18.44 21.46 -6.23
CA SER A 261 -19.49 20.45 -6.19
C SER A 261 -18.95 19.06 -6.58
N VAL A 262 -19.69 18.01 -6.24
CA VAL A 262 -19.30 16.61 -6.49
C VAL A 262 -19.11 16.34 -8.00
N GLU A 263 -20.02 16.87 -8.83
CA GLU A 263 -19.96 16.72 -10.29
C GLU A 263 -18.75 17.45 -10.89
N GLU A 264 -18.52 18.68 -10.45
CA GLU A 264 -17.38 19.47 -10.91
C GLU A 264 -16.06 18.83 -10.56
N ILE A 265 -15.93 18.23 -9.37
CA ILE A 265 -14.71 17.55 -8.94
C ILE A 265 -14.46 16.31 -9.81
N ASN A 266 -15.49 15.57 -10.19
CA ASN A 266 -15.26 14.39 -11.03
C ASN A 266 -14.73 14.76 -12.41
N THR A 267 -15.21 15.88 -12.98
CA THR A 267 -14.73 16.39 -14.28
C THR A 267 -13.39 17.14 -14.20
N LYS A 268 -13.25 18.06 -13.22
CA LYS A 268 -12.10 18.96 -13.09
C LYS A 268 -10.99 18.42 -12.17
N GLY A 269 -11.23 17.34 -11.43
CA GLY A 269 -10.33 16.84 -10.39
C GLY A 269 -8.94 16.48 -10.90
N TRP A 270 -8.83 15.95 -12.12
CA TRP A 270 -7.53 15.71 -12.74
C TRP A 270 -6.81 17.01 -13.12
N GLY A 271 -7.55 18.02 -13.59
CA GLY A 271 -7.01 19.35 -13.91
C GLY A 271 -6.44 20.04 -12.68
N LEU A 272 -7.21 20.07 -11.58
CA LEU A 272 -6.75 20.62 -10.30
C LEU A 272 -5.47 19.94 -9.81
N TYR A 273 -5.43 18.60 -9.87
CA TYR A 273 -4.21 17.85 -9.55
C TYR A 273 -3.04 18.22 -10.46
N ALA A 274 -3.27 18.40 -11.76
CA ALA A 274 -2.22 18.76 -12.70
C ALA A 274 -1.58 20.13 -12.41
N ASP A 275 -2.32 21.03 -11.77
CA ASP A 275 -1.87 22.38 -11.44
C ASP A 275 -1.02 22.44 -10.15
N PHE A 276 -1.36 21.67 -9.10
CA PHE A 276 -0.58 21.69 -7.84
C PHE A 276 0.46 20.56 -7.71
N ARG A 277 0.46 19.58 -8.62
CA ARG A 277 1.44 18.47 -8.57
C ARG A 277 2.88 18.99 -8.65
N PRO A 278 3.85 18.25 -8.08
CA PRO A 278 5.25 18.65 -8.17
C PRO A 278 5.73 18.61 -9.61
N ASP A 279 6.46 19.66 -10.01
CA ASP A 279 7.17 19.68 -11.27
C ASP A 279 8.46 18.86 -11.14
N VAL A 280 8.59 17.83 -11.98
CA VAL A 280 9.69 16.87 -11.95
C VAL A 280 10.02 16.41 -13.35
N ASN A 281 11.32 16.24 -13.60
CA ASN A 281 11.88 15.91 -14.90
C ASN A 281 11.81 14.40 -15.22
N GLY A 282 11.92 13.55 -14.20
CA GLY A 282 11.94 12.09 -14.36
C GLY A 282 10.73 11.37 -13.77
N TRP A 283 10.50 10.15 -14.24
CA TRP A 283 9.52 9.25 -13.64
C TRP A 283 10.02 8.74 -12.29
N GLY A 284 9.28 9.05 -11.23
CA GLY A 284 9.61 8.65 -9.86
C GLY A 284 10.37 9.70 -9.04
N ASP A 285 10.69 10.84 -9.65
CA ASP A 285 11.37 11.93 -8.98
C ASP A 285 10.46 12.64 -7.97
N ARG A 286 11.10 13.31 -7.00
CA ARG A 286 10.43 14.11 -5.98
C ARG A 286 10.59 15.58 -6.32
N GLY A 287 9.53 16.35 -6.11
CA GLY A 287 9.54 17.81 -6.31
C GLY A 287 8.85 18.52 -5.15
N GLU A 288 9.05 19.83 -5.09
CA GLU A 288 8.44 20.68 -4.07
C GLU A 288 6.95 20.88 -4.36
N VAL A 289 6.13 20.81 -3.32
CA VAL A 289 4.71 21.15 -3.32
C VAL A 289 4.45 22.08 -2.15
N ARG A 290 3.88 23.24 -2.43
CA ARG A 290 3.50 24.23 -1.41
C ARG A 290 2.01 24.15 -1.15
N CYS A 291 1.63 24.20 0.13
CA CYS A 291 0.23 24.26 0.51
C CYS A 291 -0.43 25.56 0.01
N SER A 292 0.31 26.67 -0.09
CA SER A 292 -0.19 27.92 -0.68
C SER A 292 -0.76 27.72 -2.09
N THR A 293 -0.04 26.99 -2.95
CA THR A 293 -0.48 26.70 -4.33
C THR A 293 -1.77 25.90 -4.37
N ILE A 294 -1.96 24.96 -3.44
CA ILE A 294 -3.22 24.18 -3.32
C ILE A 294 -4.37 25.10 -2.88
N LEU A 295 -4.11 26.03 -1.95
CA LEU A 295 -5.11 26.97 -1.45
C LEU A 295 -5.53 28.00 -2.51
N ASP A 296 -4.59 28.45 -3.34
CA ASP A 296 -4.82 29.44 -4.41
C ASP A 296 -5.73 28.90 -5.53
N LEU A 297 -5.79 27.57 -5.70
CA LEU A 297 -6.66 26.91 -6.68
C LEU A 297 -8.13 26.86 -6.26
N ARG A 298 -8.47 27.29 -5.05
CA ARG A 298 -9.86 27.37 -4.62
C ARG A 298 -10.67 28.26 -5.54
N GLN A 299 -11.95 27.92 -5.71
CA GLN A 299 -12.87 28.90 -6.24
C GLN A 299 -12.96 30.04 -5.21
N THR A 300 -12.25 31.14 -5.49
CA THR A 300 -12.56 32.41 -4.86
C THR A 300 -14.03 32.66 -5.14
N LYS A 301 -14.83 32.98 -4.12
CA LYS A 301 -16.27 33.28 -4.27
C LYS A 301 -16.56 34.35 -5.33
N SER A 302 -15.53 35.05 -5.84
CA SER A 302 -15.58 35.99 -6.96
C SER A 302 -15.56 35.37 -8.37
N LYS A 303 -15.26 34.07 -8.52
CA LYS A 303 -15.33 33.32 -9.80
C LYS A 303 -16.56 32.42 -9.91
N GLN A 304 -17.54 32.58 -9.02
CA GLN A 304 -18.92 32.45 -9.47
C GLN A 304 -19.10 33.55 -10.51
N LYS A 305 -18.88 33.21 -11.79
CA LYS A 305 -19.71 33.78 -12.84
C LYS A 305 -21.11 33.62 -12.29
N PRO A 306 -21.89 34.69 -12.06
CA PRO A 306 -23.24 34.52 -11.61
C PRO A 306 -23.84 33.55 -12.62
N GLU A 307 -24.18 32.35 -12.16
CA GLU A 307 -25.31 31.67 -12.75
C GLU A 307 -26.33 32.78 -12.85
N ARG A 308 -26.69 33.12 -14.08
CA ARG A 308 -27.82 33.99 -14.31
C ARG A 308 -28.94 33.29 -13.56
N LEU A 309 -29.21 33.77 -12.34
CA LEU A 309 -30.56 33.87 -11.84
C LEU A 309 -31.28 34.48 -13.02
N ILE A 310 -31.97 33.61 -13.75
CA ILE A 310 -33.02 34.06 -14.63
C ILE A 310 -34.00 34.63 -13.62
N ASP A 311 -33.91 35.95 -13.42
CA ASP A 311 -34.99 36.72 -12.86
C ASP A 311 -36.16 36.48 -13.82
N VAL A 312 -36.96 35.46 -13.52
CA VAL A 312 -38.27 35.24 -14.14
C VAL A 312 -39.21 36.23 -13.47
N GLU A 313 -38.92 37.52 -13.62
CA GLU A 313 -39.85 38.59 -13.34
C GLU A 313 -39.75 39.59 -14.50
N SER A 314 -40.88 39.70 -15.21
CA SER A 314 -41.27 40.83 -16.08
C SER A 314 -40.99 40.82 -17.59
N THR A 315 -40.83 39.69 -18.28
CA THR A 315 -40.88 39.69 -19.77
C THR A 315 -41.96 38.83 -20.40
N ASN A 316 -42.59 37.90 -19.67
CA ASN A 316 -43.58 36.98 -20.26
C ASN A 316 -45.04 37.45 -20.18
N ALA A 317 -45.33 38.55 -19.48
CA ALA A 317 -46.70 39.06 -19.42
C ALA A 317 -47.14 39.69 -20.75
N THR A 318 -46.23 40.37 -21.44
CA THR A 318 -46.51 40.99 -22.74
C THR A 318 -46.62 39.98 -23.88
N GLU A 319 -45.86 38.87 -23.84
CA GLU A 319 -45.93 37.81 -24.87
C GLU A 319 -47.18 36.93 -24.74
N LEU A 320 -47.72 36.74 -23.52
CA LEU A 320 -48.97 36.00 -23.29
C LEU A 320 -50.21 36.82 -23.67
N GLU A 321 -50.25 38.13 -23.38
CA GLU A 321 -51.35 39.00 -23.84
C GLU A 321 -51.35 39.16 -25.37
N GLU A 322 -50.18 39.21 -26.02
CA GLU A 322 -50.11 39.20 -27.49
C GLU A 322 -50.53 37.86 -28.09
N TYR A 323 -50.17 36.73 -27.48
CA TYR A 323 -50.57 35.39 -27.95
C TYR A 323 -52.06 35.09 -27.72
N GLU A 324 -52.63 35.53 -26.60
CA GLU A 324 -54.09 35.43 -26.33
C GLU A 324 -54.89 36.36 -27.26
N ALA A 325 -54.39 37.57 -27.53
CA ALA A 325 -55.01 38.49 -28.49
C ALA A 325 -54.84 38.06 -29.97
N GLU A 326 -53.91 37.15 -30.28
CA GLU A 326 -53.77 36.51 -31.59
C GLU A 326 -54.71 35.31 -31.74
N LEU A 327 -54.94 34.53 -30.67
CA LEU A 327 -55.93 33.45 -30.64
C LEU A 327 -57.36 33.97 -30.80
N ASP A 328 -57.70 35.12 -30.22
CA ASP A 328 -59.02 35.75 -30.37
C ASP A 328 -59.27 36.36 -31.77
N LYS A 329 -58.23 36.48 -32.62
CA LYS A 329 -58.35 36.97 -34.01
C LYS A 329 -58.41 35.84 -35.04
N ASP A 330 -58.29 34.59 -34.62
CA ASP A 330 -58.32 33.44 -35.51
C ASP A 330 -59.76 33.02 -35.83
N HIS A 331 -60.36 33.69 -36.81
CA HIS A 331 -61.72 33.42 -37.32
C HIS A 331 -61.81 32.15 -38.20
N THR A 332 -60.82 31.26 -38.15
CA THR A 332 -60.73 30.06 -39.01
C THR A 332 -61.93 29.10 -38.86
N PHE A 333 -62.74 29.24 -37.80
CA PHE A 333 -63.91 28.40 -37.52
C PHE A 333 -65.27 29.12 -37.53
N ASP A 334 -65.32 30.43 -37.82
CA ASP A 334 -66.57 31.22 -37.80
C ASP A 334 -67.55 30.90 -38.95
N HIS A 335 -67.15 30.05 -39.89
CA HIS A 335 -67.97 29.63 -41.04
C HIS A 335 -68.47 28.18 -40.97
N ILE A 336 -68.47 27.56 -39.79
CA ILE A 336 -69.12 26.24 -39.63
C ILE A 336 -70.60 26.45 -39.30
N ASP A 337 -71.43 26.37 -40.34
CA ASP A 337 -72.88 26.27 -40.19
C ASP A 337 -73.25 24.96 -39.47
N LEU A 338 -73.62 25.08 -38.18
CA LEU A 338 -74.20 24.01 -37.38
C LEU A 338 -75.74 24.09 -37.42
N ASP A 339 -76.32 24.06 -38.62
CA ASP A 339 -77.77 23.97 -38.79
C ASP A 339 -78.17 22.48 -38.84
N PHE A 340 -78.31 21.88 -37.67
CA PHE A 340 -78.98 20.58 -37.53
C PHE A 340 -80.48 20.82 -37.33
N GLY A 341 -81.18 21.00 -38.46
CA GLY A 341 -82.64 21.02 -38.51
C GLY A 341 -83.28 19.68 -38.08
N PRO A 342 -84.58 19.72 -37.72
CA PRO A 342 -85.26 18.74 -36.86
C PRO A 342 -85.51 17.35 -37.45
#